data_AF-A0A409XZI1-F1
#
_entry.id   AF-A0A409XZI1-F1
#
_cell.length_a   1.000
_cell.length_b   1.000
_cell.length_c   1.000
_cell.angle_alpha   90.00
_cell.angle_beta   90.00
_cell.angle_gamma   90.00
#
_symmetry.space_group_name_H-M   'P 1'
#
loop_
_entity.id
_entity.type
_entity.pdbx_description
1 polymer ?
#
loop_
_entity_poly.entity_id
_entity_poly.type
_entity_poly.pdbx_seq_one_letter_code
_entity_poly.pdbx_strand_id
1 'polypeptide(L)'
;MVDSYQETPIKILHVILLGSNKYFWRDLVQNDLEGKVDVRLSSFDVSGLGISPLNGKTLVRYAGSFTGRDFRSITQCAPYVLYDLLSDEKLAAWVSLSKLVPLIWQPVIHGCNAHIGLLQHGIRTLLLRTARWGSRWFTEPKSHLLLHLPGHVRRFGPAMLFATEAFESCNAVFRAKSVHSNLQSPSQDIAKAFVQGNRVRHLLSGGFFSHEHLDNSSNHPEVATRSSWCQIGAGPRNVMQYDETVADHLGLAPVTKMKGGKCVGKLSAKVPPRQTSTSSQLPRVPNPSRQFAMFWKAEAVVPLDGDKCELGQHVLVQSAGTAAPFVTKVR
;
A
#
# COMPACT_ATOMS: atom_id res chain seq x y z
N MET A 1 13.50 5.67 -33.81
CA MET A 1 13.40 4.23 -33.52
C MET A 1 13.42 4.10 -32.01
N VAL A 2 12.32 3.68 -31.40
CA VAL A 2 12.21 3.54 -29.94
C VAL A 2 12.94 2.25 -29.56
N ASP A 3 13.90 2.33 -28.63
CA ASP A 3 14.57 1.14 -28.11
C ASP A 3 13.62 0.40 -27.16
N SER A 4 13.01 -0.69 -27.65
CA SER A 4 12.04 -1.51 -26.92
C SER A 4 12.55 -2.02 -25.56
N TYR A 5 13.86 -2.17 -25.39
CA TYR A 5 14.45 -2.63 -24.12
C TYR A 5 14.47 -1.52 -23.07
N GLN A 6 14.60 -0.27 -23.48
CA GLN A 6 14.55 0.90 -22.60
C GLN A 6 13.12 1.28 -22.18
N GLU A 7 12.12 0.89 -22.97
CA GLU A 7 10.70 1.17 -22.70
C GLU A 7 10.01 0.10 -21.86
N THR A 8 10.68 -1.02 -21.55
CA THR A 8 10.10 -2.10 -20.76
C THR A 8 10.69 -2.09 -19.34
N PRO A 9 10.07 -1.36 -18.40
CA PRO A 9 10.60 -1.26 -17.04
C PRO A 9 10.59 -2.62 -16.33
N ILE A 10 11.46 -2.76 -15.33
CA ILE A 10 11.58 -4.02 -14.61
C ILE A 10 10.30 -4.38 -13.84
N LYS A 11 9.96 -5.66 -13.84
CA LYS A 11 8.85 -6.20 -13.03
C LYS A 11 9.28 -6.41 -11.58
N ILE A 12 9.21 -5.35 -10.76
CA ILE A 12 9.71 -5.35 -9.37
C ILE A 12 9.16 -6.49 -8.50
N LEU A 13 7.89 -6.86 -8.67
CA LEU A 13 7.25 -7.99 -7.98
C LEU A 13 8.00 -9.30 -8.24
N HIS A 14 8.32 -9.57 -9.51
CA HIS A 14 8.95 -10.81 -9.97
C HIS A 14 10.44 -10.88 -9.70
N VAL A 15 11.10 -9.72 -9.61
CA VAL A 15 12.53 -9.60 -9.32
C VAL A 15 12.80 -9.72 -7.82
N ILE A 16 12.04 -9.02 -6.98
CA ILE A 16 12.31 -8.95 -5.54
C ILE A 16 11.46 -9.94 -4.74
N LEU A 17 10.12 -9.80 -4.75
CA LEU A 17 9.25 -10.58 -3.86
C LEU A 17 9.13 -12.05 -4.32
N LEU A 18 8.79 -12.27 -5.59
CA LEU A 18 8.73 -13.62 -6.18
C LEU A 18 10.08 -14.11 -6.73
N GLY A 19 11.12 -13.27 -6.62
CA GLY A 19 12.51 -13.59 -6.96
C GLY A 19 13.31 -13.82 -5.69
N SER A 20 14.18 -12.86 -5.34
CA SER A 20 15.13 -12.98 -4.23
C SER A 20 14.48 -13.44 -2.93
N ASN A 21 13.40 -12.79 -2.50
CA ASN A 21 12.72 -13.10 -1.23
C ASN A 21 12.15 -14.52 -1.22
N LYS A 22 11.38 -14.91 -2.25
CA LYS A 22 10.85 -16.27 -2.39
C LYS A 22 11.92 -17.34 -2.26
N TYR A 23 13.03 -17.17 -2.97
CA TYR A 23 14.07 -18.21 -2.97
C TYR A 23 14.91 -18.19 -1.70
N PHE A 24 15.18 -17.02 -1.12
CA PHE A 24 15.83 -16.92 0.20
C PHE A 24 14.97 -17.59 1.27
N TRP A 25 13.66 -17.30 1.29
CA TRP A 25 12.75 -17.85 2.29
C TRP A 25 12.68 -19.37 2.19
N ARG A 26 12.51 -19.89 0.96
CA ARG A 26 12.46 -21.32 0.71
C ARG A 26 13.75 -22.02 1.14
N ASP A 27 14.91 -21.45 0.82
CA ASP A 27 16.21 -22.01 1.19
C ASP A 27 16.39 -22.06 2.71
N LEU A 28 16.06 -20.97 3.41
CA LEU A 28 16.12 -20.95 4.87
C LEU A 28 15.19 -21.99 5.50
N VAL A 29 13.94 -22.06 5.04
CA VAL A 29 12.97 -23.02 5.59
C VAL A 29 13.41 -24.47 5.36
N GLN A 30 14.09 -24.75 4.25
CA GLN A 30 14.56 -26.11 3.93
C GLN A 30 15.85 -26.50 4.65
N ASN A 31 16.77 -25.54 4.84
CA ASN A 31 18.16 -25.85 5.19
C ASN A 31 18.61 -25.28 6.54
N ASP A 32 17.94 -24.27 7.09
CA ASP A 32 18.42 -23.53 8.26
C ASP A 32 17.40 -23.46 9.41
N LEU A 33 16.11 -23.41 9.09
CA LEU A 33 15.07 -23.14 10.08
C LEU A 33 14.48 -24.45 10.61
N GLU A 34 14.81 -24.76 11.86
CA GLU A 34 14.16 -25.82 12.61
C GLU A 34 12.88 -25.33 13.31
N GLY A 35 12.09 -26.26 13.88
CA GLY A 35 10.70 -26.11 14.36
C GLY A 35 10.40 -25.10 15.48
N LYS A 36 11.14 -23.99 15.56
CA LYS A 36 10.91 -22.82 16.42
C LYS A 36 10.41 -21.61 15.61
N VAL A 37 10.64 -21.56 14.30
CA VAL A 37 10.32 -20.37 13.49
C VAL A 37 8.81 -20.13 13.33
N ASP A 38 8.00 -21.19 13.27
CA ASP A 38 6.54 -21.10 13.17
C ASP A 38 5.91 -20.46 14.41
N VAL A 39 6.39 -20.82 15.61
CA VAL A 39 5.94 -20.22 16.87
C VAL A 39 6.32 -18.75 16.93
N ARG A 40 7.55 -18.40 16.53
CA ARG A 40 8.00 -17.01 16.52
C ARG A 40 7.24 -16.14 15.52
N LEU A 41 7.01 -16.65 14.32
CA LEU A 41 6.16 -15.97 13.33
C LEU A 41 4.75 -15.75 13.87
N SER A 42 4.15 -16.78 14.49
CA SER A 42 2.79 -16.70 15.03
C SER A 42 2.68 -15.78 16.26
N SER A 43 3.78 -15.57 16.98
CA SER A 43 3.84 -14.71 18.17
C SER A 43 4.34 -13.29 17.86
N PHE A 44 4.72 -13.01 16.61
CA PHE A 44 5.25 -11.71 16.23
C PHE A 44 4.14 -10.65 16.28
N ASP A 45 4.36 -9.57 17.02
CA ASP A 45 3.41 -8.46 17.10
C ASP A 45 3.40 -7.67 15.79
N VAL A 46 2.27 -7.69 15.09
CA VAL A 46 2.04 -7.00 13.82
C VAL A 46 1.32 -5.66 13.97
N SER A 47 1.03 -5.22 15.20
CA SER A 47 0.28 -4.00 15.49
C SER A 47 0.80 -2.78 14.75
N GLY A 48 2.12 -2.60 14.68
CA GLY A 48 2.77 -1.49 13.98
C GLY A 48 2.93 -1.65 12.47
N LEU A 49 2.55 -2.79 11.89
CA LEU A 49 2.74 -3.09 10.45
C LEU A 49 1.46 -2.96 9.61
N GLY A 50 0.29 -2.87 10.26
CA GLY A 50 -0.99 -2.80 9.55
C GLY A 50 -1.30 -4.05 8.72
N ILE A 51 -0.76 -5.21 9.11
CA ILE A 51 -1.03 -6.51 8.47
C ILE A 51 -1.78 -7.45 9.42
N SER A 52 -2.50 -8.42 8.87
CA SER A 52 -3.13 -9.47 9.67
C SER A 52 -2.07 -10.29 10.44
N PRO A 53 -2.42 -10.86 11.61
CA PRO A 53 -1.54 -11.76 12.34
C PRO A 53 -0.97 -12.86 11.44
N LEU A 54 0.32 -13.13 11.59
CA LEU A 54 1.01 -14.10 10.76
C LEU A 54 0.63 -15.52 11.18
N ASN A 55 0.32 -16.38 10.21
CA ASN A 55 0.16 -17.81 10.46
C ASN A 55 1.49 -18.51 10.20
N GLY A 56 2.31 -18.65 11.25
CA GLY A 56 3.66 -19.22 11.12
C GLY A 56 3.67 -20.64 10.55
N LYS A 57 2.71 -21.50 10.94
CA LYS A 57 2.59 -22.85 10.39
C LYS A 57 2.39 -22.84 8.88
N THR A 58 1.51 -21.97 8.39
CA THR A 58 1.28 -21.80 6.96
C THR A 58 2.56 -21.28 6.28
N LEU A 59 3.18 -20.23 6.83
CA LEU A 59 4.38 -19.58 6.28
C LEU A 59 5.58 -20.51 6.13
N VAL A 60 5.71 -21.49 7.03
CA VAL A 60 6.75 -22.52 6.95
C VAL A 60 6.32 -23.64 6.00
N ARG A 61 5.12 -24.20 6.16
CA ARG A 61 4.65 -25.36 5.40
C ARG A 61 4.56 -25.10 3.90
N TYR A 62 4.20 -23.89 3.50
CA TYR A 62 3.96 -23.53 2.10
C TYR A 62 4.98 -22.51 1.56
N ALA A 63 6.22 -22.52 2.08
CA ALA A 63 7.29 -21.56 1.79
C ALA A 63 7.53 -21.22 0.31
N GLY A 64 7.18 -22.11 -0.63
CA GLY A 64 7.35 -21.92 -2.07
C GLY A 64 6.14 -21.38 -2.85
N SER A 65 4.95 -21.31 -2.24
CA SER A 65 3.67 -21.14 -2.97
C SER A 65 2.92 -19.86 -2.60
N PHE A 66 3.62 -18.88 -2.06
CA PHE A 66 3.04 -17.62 -1.60
C PHE A 66 2.87 -16.56 -2.69
N THR A 67 2.01 -15.60 -2.37
CA THR A 67 1.78 -14.40 -3.17
C THR A 67 2.77 -13.28 -2.79
N GLY A 68 2.81 -12.21 -3.61
CA GLY A 68 3.62 -11.03 -3.30
C GLY A 68 3.29 -10.42 -1.93
N ARG A 69 2.02 -10.44 -1.53
CA ARG A 69 1.56 -9.95 -0.21
C ARG A 69 2.23 -10.69 0.94
N ASP A 70 2.20 -12.01 0.91
CA ASP A 70 2.76 -12.83 1.99
C ASP A 70 4.28 -12.63 2.08
N PHE A 71 4.95 -12.61 0.93
CA PHE A 71 6.40 -12.34 0.87
C PHE A 71 6.76 -10.95 1.39
N ARG A 72 5.92 -9.94 1.14
CA ARG A 72 6.09 -8.61 1.71
C ARG A 72 5.96 -8.63 3.24
N SER A 73 5.03 -9.40 3.80
CA SER A 73 4.91 -9.60 5.24
C SER A 73 6.15 -10.30 5.83
N ILE A 74 6.60 -11.39 5.19
CA ILE A 74 7.81 -12.12 5.60
C ILE A 74 9.03 -11.18 5.65
N THR A 75 9.24 -10.37 4.62
CA THR A 75 10.39 -9.45 4.59
C THR A 75 10.37 -8.43 5.74
N GLN A 76 9.20 -7.99 6.18
CA GLN A 76 9.09 -7.02 7.26
C GLN A 76 9.42 -7.63 8.63
N CYS A 77 9.05 -8.89 8.87
CA CYS A 77 9.29 -9.56 10.15
C CYS A 77 10.60 -10.35 10.22
N ALA A 78 11.13 -10.82 9.09
CA ALA A 78 12.26 -11.76 9.03
C ALA A 78 13.47 -11.37 9.90
N PRO A 79 13.99 -10.13 9.88
CA PRO A 79 15.12 -9.75 10.73
C PRO A 79 14.88 -9.97 12.22
N TYR A 80 13.65 -9.80 12.70
CA TYR A 80 13.29 -9.91 14.12
C TYR A 80 12.98 -11.33 14.55
N VAL A 81 12.55 -12.17 13.60
CA VAL A 81 12.16 -13.55 13.86
C VAL A 81 13.37 -14.49 13.74
N LEU A 82 14.35 -14.14 12.90
CA LEU A 82 15.44 -15.02 12.46
C LEU A 82 16.83 -14.67 13.03
N TYR A 83 16.96 -13.63 13.86
CA TYR A 83 18.25 -13.03 14.24
C TYR A 83 19.27 -13.97 14.91
N ASP A 84 18.80 -14.98 15.64
CA ASP A 84 19.61 -15.99 16.34
C ASP A 84 19.43 -17.39 15.72
N LEU A 85 18.73 -17.49 14.59
CA LEU A 85 18.50 -18.74 13.86
C LEU A 85 19.38 -18.85 12.61
N LEU A 86 20.03 -17.77 12.21
CA LEU A 86 20.80 -17.67 10.97
C LEU A 86 22.25 -17.31 11.25
N SER A 87 23.15 -17.69 10.34
CA SER A 87 24.50 -17.13 10.32
C SER A 87 24.46 -15.63 10.01
N ASP A 88 25.48 -14.90 10.48
CA ASP A 88 25.61 -13.46 10.30
C ASP A 88 25.49 -13.03 8.83
N GLU A 89 26.03 -13.82 7.91
CA GLU A 89 25.99 -13.53 6.47
C GLU A 89 24.57 -13.62 5.90
N LYS A 90 23.83 -14.67 6.27
CA LYS A 90 22.44 -14.87 5.85
C LYS A 90 21.54 -13.80 6.46
N LEU A 91 21.72 -13.51 7.74
CA LEU A 91 20.98 -12.45 8.43
C LEU A 91 21.25 -11.08 7.80
N ALA A 92 22.51 -10.76 7.49
CA ALA A 92 22.87 -9.49 6.86
C ALA A 92 22.27 -9.33 5.46
N ALA A 93 22.17 -10.41 4.68
CA ALA A 93 21.48 -10.41 3.39
C ALA A 93 19.98 -10.14 3.56
N TRP A 94 19.33 -10.80 4.52
CA TRP A 94 17.92 -10.55 4.85
C TRP A 94 17.66 -9.13 5.33
N VAL A 95 18.46 -8.61 6.25
CA VAL A 95 18.36 -7.22 6.71
C VAL A 95 18.49 -6.24 5.53
N SER A 96 19.40 -6.51 4.60
CA SER A 96 19.58 -5.68 3.40
C SER A 96 18.35 -5.73 2.48
N LEU A 97 17.77 -6.91 2.31
CA LEU A 97 16.52 -7.10 1.56
C LEU A 97 15.35 -6.38 2.24
N SER A 98 15.23 -6.50 3.56
CA SER A 98 14.20 -5.83 4.38
C SER A 98 14.29 -4.32 4.36
N LYS A 99 15.50 -3.76 4.24
CA LYS A 99 15.70 -2.32 4.04
C LYS A 99 15.39 -1.87 2.61
N LEU A 100 15.66 -2.72 1.62
CA LEU A 100 15.45 -2.38 0.21
C LEU A 100 13.98 -2.38 -0.20
N VAL A 101 13.18 -3.35 0.26
CA VAL A 101 11.74 -3.44 -0.08
C VAL A 101 10.96 -2.14 0.17
N PRO A 102 11.00 -1.50 1.36
CA PRO A 102 10.27 -0.25 1.58
C PRO A 102 10.81 0.92 0.75
N LEU A 103 12.08 0.89 0.32
CA LEU A 103 12.62 1.89 -0.61
C LEU A 103 12.07 1.71 -2.03
N ILE A 104 11.85 0.47 -2.47
CA ILE A 104 11.30 0.18 -3.81
C ILE A 104 9.80 0.49 -3.88
N TRP A 105 9.04 0.10 -2.85
CA TRP A 105 7.57 0.27 -2.80
C TRP A 105 7.15 1.60 -2.16
N GLN A 106 7.78 2.70 -2.57
CA GLN A 106 7.34 4.04 -2.20
C GLN A 106 6.28 4.55 -3.20
N PRO A 107 5.12 5.02 -2.74
CA PRO A 107 4.10 5.59 -3.63
C PRO A 107 4.50 6.97 -4.15
N VAL A 108 5.31 7.70 -3.38
CA VAL A 108 5.79 9.05 -3.69
C VAL A 108 7.27 9.13 -3.34
N ILE A 109 8.05 9.74 -4.23
CA ILE A 109 9.48 9.97 -4.03
C ILE A 109 9.74 11.48 -3.92
N HIS A 110 10.24 11.92 -2.77
CA HIS A 110 10.69 13.29 -2.59
C HIS A 110 12.18 13.40 -2.96
N GLY A 111 12.50 14.19 -3.99
CA GLY A 111 13.88 14.35 -4.45
C GLY A 111 14.42 13.11 -5.18
N CYS A 112 14.15 13.03 -6.48
CA CYS A 112 14.50 11.87 -7.33
C CYS A 112 15.98 11.46 -7.22
N ASN A 113 16.92 12.41 -7.26
CA ASN A 113 18.36 12.11 -7.19
C ASN A 113 18.80 11.51 -5.85
N ALA A 114 18.28 12.03 -4.73
CA ALA A 114 18.60 11.52 -3.39
C ALA A 114 18.05 10.10 -3.22
N HIS A 115 16.80 9.88 -3.63
CA HIS A 115 16.18 8.55 -3.62
C HIS A 115 16.96 7.56 -4.50
N ILE A 116 17.38 7.96 -5.70
CA ILE A 116 18.20 7.11 -6.57
C ILE A 116 19.53 6.74 -5.91
N GLY A 117 20.18 7.69 -5.21
CA GLY A 117 21.40 7.40 -4.45
C GLY A 117 21.18 6.35 -3.36
N LEU A 118 20.10 6.50 -2.57
CA LEU A 118 19.71 5.52 -1.55
C LEU A 118 19.39 4.16 -2.16
N LEU A 119 18.66 4.14 -3.28
CA LEU A 119 18.26 2.93 -3.99
C LEU A 119 19.48 2.20 -4.56
N GLN A 120 20.40 2.91 -5.21
CA GLN A 120 21.66 2.35 -5.70
C GLN A 120 22.51 1.75 -4.57
N HIS A 121 22.61 2.47 -3.45
CA HIS A 121 23.33 1.98 -2.27
C HIS A 121 22.67 0.72 -1.68
N GLY A 122 21.34 0.72 -1.54
CA GLY A 122 20.58 -0.43 -1.05
C GLY A 122 20.72 -1.65 -1.95
N ILE A 123 20.64 -1.47 -3.27
CA ILE A 123 20.83 -2.55 -4.26
C ILE A 123 22.24 -3.11 -4.17
N ARG A 124 23.29 -2.27 -4.20
CA ARG A 124 24.67 -2.74 -4.08
C ARG A 124 24.91 -3.48 -2.78
N THR A 125 24.36 -2.97 -1.67
CA THR A 125 24.48 -3.62 -0.35
C THR A 125 23.82 -5.00 -0.37
N LEU A 126 22.60 -5.12 -0.89
CA LEU A 126 21.91 -6.40 -1.04
C LEU A 126 22.74 -7.38 -1.87
N LEU A 127 23.23 -6.97 -3.05
CA LEU A 127 24.02 -7.85 -3.92
C LEU A 127 25.32 -8.28 -3.23
N LEU A 128 26.04 -7.38 -2.57
CA LEU A 128 27.27 -7.73 -1.85
C LEU A 128 27.02 -8.71 -0.70
N ARG A 129 25.96 -8.51 0.10
CA ARG A 129 25.59 -9.44 1.18
C ARG A 129 25.10 -10.78 0.64
N THR A 130 24.38 -10.76 -0.48
CA THR A 130 23.93 -11.99 -1.16
C THR A 130 25.12 -12.79 -1.71
N ALA A 131 26.14 -12.13 -2.26
CA ALA A 131 27.36 -12.79 -2.72
C ALA A 131 28.14 -13.47 -1.59
N ARG A 132 28.13 -12.88 -0.38
CA ARG A 132 28.72 -13.52 0.81
C ARG A 132 27.93 -14.74 1.27
N TRP A 133 26.59 -14.68 1.24
CA TRP A 133 25.77 -15.89 1.47
C TRP A 133 26.08 -16.96 0.42
N GLY A 134 26.16 -16.60 -0.86
CA GLY A 134 26.65 -17.53 -1.88
C GLY A 134 26.48 -17.03 -3.31
N SER A 135 27.40 -17.42 -4.19
CA SER A 135 27.37 -17.06 -5.61
C SER A 135 26.20 -17.68 -6.39
N ARG A 136 25.60 -18.77 -5.88
CA ARG A 136 24.45 -19.45 -6.50
C ARG A 136 23.25 -18.53 -6.74
N TRP A 137 23.14 -17.44 -5.99
CA TRP A 137 22.04 -16.47 -6.10
C TRP A 137 22.12 -15.57 -7.35
N PHE A 138 23.21 -15.66 -8.12
CA PHE A 138 23.45 -14.84 -9.31
C PHE A 138 23.31 -15.60 -10.63
N THR A 139 22.84 -16.86 -10.59
CA THR A 139 22.57 -17.64 -11.82
C THR A 139 21.37 -17.12 -12.60
N GLU A 140 20.44 -16.44 -11.91
CA GLU A 140 19.23 -15.89 -12.51
C GLU A 140 19.44 -14.43 -12.98
N PRO A 141 18.87 -14.04 -14.14
CA PRO A 141 19.02 -12.67 -14.67
C PRO A 141 18.37 -11.61 -13.77
N LYS A 142 17.51 -12.00 -12.82
CA LYS A 142 16.80 -11.10 -11.90
C LYS A 142 17.75 -10.20 -11.09
N SER A 143 18.90 -10.74 -10.67
CA SER A 143 19.91 -9.97 -9.93
C SER A 143 20.54 -8.87 -10.79
N HIS A 144 20.72 -9.12 -12.09
CA HIS A 144 21.16 -8.11 -13.05
C HIS A 144 20.04 -7.11 -13.36
N LEU A 145 18.79 -7.56 -13.51
CA LEU A 145 17.64 -6.68 -13.74
C LEU A 145 17.46 -5.63 -12.64
N LEU A 146 17.80 -5.97 -11.39
CA LEU A 146 17.72 -5.03 -10.27
C LEU A 146 18.63 -3.81 -10.45
N LEU A 147 19.77 -3.94 -11.14
CA LEU A 147 20.70 -2.83 -11.41
C LEU A 147 20.11 -1.77 -12.34
N HIS A 148 19.10 -2.13 -13.13
CA HIS A 148 18.39 -1.19 -14.02
C HIS A 148 17.29 -0.40 -13.31
N LEU A 149 16.88 -0.83 -12.11
CA LEU A 149 15.81 -0.16 -11.36
C LEU A 149 16.05 1.35 -11.14
N PRO A 150 17.25 1.83 -10.75
CA PRO A 150 17.49 3.25 -10.60
C PRO A 150 17.32 4.06 -11.89
N GLY A 151 17.65 3.46 -13.05
CA GLY A 151 17.40 4.05 -14.36
C GLY A 151 15.90 4.17 -14.66
N HIS A 152 15.15 3.09 -14.39
CA HIS A 152 13.70 3.10 -14.54
C HIS A 152 13.00 4.06 -13.59
N VAL A 153 13.45 4.17 -12.33
CA VAL A 153 12.88 5.14 -11.38
C VAL A 153 13.14 6.58 -11.82
N ARG A 154 14.32 6.87 -12.39
CA ARG A 154 14.62 8.18 -12.96
C ARG A 154 13.67 8.53 -14.11
N ARG A 155 13.36 7.54 -14.95
CA ARG A 155 12.61 7.74 -16.20
C ARG A 155 11.10 7.74 -16.01
N PHE A 156 10.59 6.80 -15.21
CA PHE A 156 9.17 6.53 -15.05
C PHE A 156 8.60 6.95 -13.69
N GLY A 157 9.45 7.45 -12.78
CA GLY A 157 9.05 7.83 -11.43
C GLY A 157 9.01 6.63 -10.47
N PRO A 158 8.21 6.70 -9.39
CA PRO A 158 8.15 5.64 -8.39
C PRO A 158 7.88 4.25 -8.98
N ALA A 159 8.60 3.23 -8.48
CA ALA A 159 8.57 1.89 -9.07
C ALA A 159 7.18 1.23 -9.03
N MET A 160 6.33 1.65 -8.09
CA MET A 160 4.94 1.23 -8.01
C MET A 160 4.13 1.60 -9.26
N LEU A 161 4.45 2.70 -9.95
CA LEU A 161 3.67 3.17 -11.10
C LEU A 161 3.82 2.29 -12.33
N PHE A 162 4.97 1.63 -12.48
CA PHE A 162 5.26 0.72 -13.59
C PHE A 162 5.30 -0.75 -13.17
N ALA A 163 4.91 -1.05 -11.93
CA ALA A 163 4.76 -2.43 -11.48
C ALA A 163 3.62 -3.09 -12.27
N THR A 164 3.90 -4.24 -12.92
CA THR A 164 2.90 -4.95 -13.70
C THR A 164 1.83 -5.67 -12.87
N GLU A 165 1.91 -5.58 -11.54
CA GLU A 165 0.99 -6.26 -10.61
C GLU A 165 -0.47 -5.81 -10.79
N ALA A 166 -0.70 -4.52 -11.08
CA ALA A 166 -2.03 -4.02 -11.42
C ALA A 166 -2.58 -4.69 -12.68
N PHE A 167 -1.74 -4.88 -13.71
CA PHE A 167 -2.13 -5.58 -14.94
C PHE A 167 -2.28 -7.10 -14.75
N GLU A 168 -1.47 -7.71 -13.87
CA GLU A 168 -1.59 -9.13 -13.53
C GLU A 168 -2.84 -9.41 -12.69
N SER A 169 -3.28 -8.47 -11.85
CA SER A 169 -4.55 -8.56 -11.12
C SER A 169 -5.75 -8.66 -12.08
N CYS A 170 -5.66 -8.04 -13.25
CA CYS A 170 -6.67 -8.14 -14.29
C CYS A 170 -6.82 -9.57 -14.84
N ASN A 171 -5.86 -10.47 -14.67
CA ASN A 171 -5.96 -11.86 -15.13
C ASN A 171 -7.18 -12.60 -14.54
N ALA A 172 -7.61 -12.23 -13.33
CA ALA A 172 -8.86 -12.74 -12.76
C ALA A 172 -10.08 -12.27 -13.56
N VAL A 173 -10.11 -10.99 -13.95
CA VAL A 173 -11.15 -10.40 -14.80
C VAL A 173 -11.13 -11.02 -16.20
N PHE A 174 -9.95 -11.20 -16.80
CA PHE A 174 -9.79 -11.90 -18.09
C PHE A 174 -10.39 -13.30 -18.03
N ARG A 175 -10.03 -14.11 -17.01
CA ARG A 175 -10.57 -15.47 -16.84
C ARG A 175 -12.08 -15.47 -16.62
N ALA A 176 -12.59 -14.59 -15.76
CA ALA A 176 -14.03 -14.48 -15.52
C ALA A 176 -14.78 -14.12 -16.82
N LYS A 177 -14.30 -13.13 -17.58
CA LYS A 177 -14.94 -12.71 -18.84
C LYS A 177 -14.80 -13.74 -19.95
N SER A 178 -13.71 -14.52 -19.96
CA SER A 178 -13.55 -15.66 -20.85
C SER A 178 -14.55 -16.78 -20.55
N VAL A 179 -14.73 -17.15 -19.27
CA VAL A 179 -15.66 -18.23 -18.87
C VAL A 179 -17.12 -17.89 -19.18
N HIS A 180 -17.49 -16.61 -19.11
CA HIS A 180 -18.86 -16.14 -19.33
C HIS A 180 -19.09 -15.55 -20.74
N SER A 181 -18.14 -15.69 -21.66
CA SER A 181 -18.32 -15.35 -23.08
C SER A 181 -19.04 -16.51 -23.78
N ASN A 182 -19.75 -16.22 -24.87
CA ASN A 182 -20.30 -17.24 -25.77
C ASN A 182 -19.19 -17.96 -26.59
N LEU A 183 -17.92 -17.65 -26.32
CA LEU A 183 -16.70 -18.21 -26.90
C LEU A 183 -16.53 -18.02 -28.41
N GLN A 184 -17.39 -17.21 -29.05
CA GLN A 184 -17.31 -16.92 -30.49
C GLN A 184 -16.16 -15.96 -30.80
N SER A 185 -15.89 -14.99 -29.92
CA SER A 185 -14.75 -14.08 -30.01
C SER A 185 -14.30 -13.62 -28.61
N PRO A 186 -13.66 -14.50 -27.82
CA PRO A 186 -13.30 -14.21 -26.43
C PRO A 186 -12.46 -12.95 -26.28
N SER A 187 -11.52 -12.70 -27.21
CA SER A 187 -10.67 -11.51 -27.19
C SER A 187 -11.47 -10.21 -27.36
N GLN A 188 -12.43 -10.19 -28.28
CA GLN A 188 -13.27 -9.02 -28.52
C GLN A 188 -14.24 -8.75 -27.36
N ASP A 189 -14.82 -9.80 -26.78
CA ASP A 189 -15.73 -9.69 -25.65
C ASP A 189 -15.01 -9.17 -24.40
N ILE A 190 -13.82 -9.71 -24.14
CA ILE A 190 -12.95 -9.24 -23.07
C ILE A 190 -12.57 -7.77 -23.30
N ALA A 191 -12.14 -7.40 -24.51
CA ALA A 191 -11.77 -6.03 -24.83
C ALA A 191 -12.93 -5.05 -24.59
N LYS A 192 -14.15 -5.39 -25.05
CA LYS A 192 -15.37 -4.60 -24.80
C LYS A 192 -15.66 -4.45 -23.31
N ALA A 193 -15.50 -5.52 -22.53
CA ALA A 193 -15.69 -5.48 -21.08
C ALA A 193 -14.66 -4.57 -20.38
N PHE A 194 -13.38 -4.59 -20.79
CA PHE A 194 -12.36 -3.67 -20.26
C PHE A 194 -12.64 -2.22 -20.62
N VAL A 195 -13.05 -1.94 -21.87
CA VAL A 195 -13.45 -0.60 -22.29
C VAL A 195 -14.61 -0.10 -21.44
N GLN A 196 -15.62 -0.94 -21.21
CA GLN A 196 -16.76 -0.58 -20.36
C GLN A 196 -16.34 -0.32 -18.92
N GLY A 197 -15.53 -1.20 -18.31
CA GLY A 197 -15.03 -1.03 -16.94
C GLY A 197 -14.20 0.24 -16.77
N ASN A 198 -13.28 0.52 -17.70
CA ASN A 198 -12.47 1.75 -17.69
C ASN A 198 -13.33 3.00 -17.88
N ARG A 199 -14.35 2.97 -18.74
CA ARG A 199 -15.30 4.08 -18.89
C ARG A 199 -16.03 4.35 -17.57
N VAL A 200 -16.57 3.32 -16.93
CA VAL A 200 -17.25 3.45 -15.63
C VAL A 200 -16.30 4.00 -14.57
N ARG A 201 -15.07 3.47 -14.48
CA ARG A 201 -14.05 3.96 -13.55
C ARG A 201 -13.71 5.43 -13.78
N HIS A 202 -13.47 5.83 -15.03
CA HIS A 202 -13.17 7.22 -15.41
C HIS A 202 -14.29 8.16 -14.99
N LEU A 203 -15.53 7.82 -15.33
CA LEU A 203 -16.71 8.63 -15.01
C LEU A 203 -16.88 8.76 -13.49
N LEU A 204 -16.87 7.65 -12.75
CA LEU A 204 -17.08 7.63 -11.29
C LEU A 204 -15.94 8.29 -10.51
N SER A 205 -14.73 8.36 -11.07
CA SER A 205 -13.60 9.10 -10.51
C SER A 205 -13.66 10.61 -10.75
N GLY A 206 -14.69 11.11 -11.44
CA GLY A 206 -14.79 12.53 -11.82
C GLY A 206 -14.02 12.87 -13.09
N GLY A 207 -13.75 11.89 -13.95
CA GLY A 207 -13.18 12.14 -15.27
C GLY A 207 -14.10 13.00 -16.14
N PHE A 208 -13.50 13.84 -16.97
CA PHE A 208 -14.21 14.63 -17.97
C PHE A 208 -14.35 13.84 -19.28
N PHE A 209 -15.44 14.05 -20.01
CA PHE A 209 -15.65 13.50 -21.36
C PHE A 209 -16.34 14.52 -22.25
N SER A 210 -16.10 14.48 -23.56
CA SER A 210 -16.78 15.37 -24.51
C SER A 210 -18.20 14.87 -24.83
N HIS A 211 -19.19 15.77 -24.80
CA HIS A 211 -20.56 15.48 -25.25
C HIS A 211 -20.70 15.54 -26.78
N GLU A 212 -19.77 16.15 -27.51
CA GLU A 212 -19.82 16.26 -28.98
C GLU A 212 -19.78 14.90 -29.70
N HIS A 213 -19.36 13.83 -29.01
CA HIS A 213 -19.40 12.45 -29.54
C HIS A 213 -20.68 11.66 -29.21
N LEU A 214 -21.62 12.23 -28.46
CA LEU A 214 -22.90 11.59 -28.18
C LEU A 214 -23.95 11.90 -29.26
N ASP A 215 -23.80 13.05 -29.93
CA ASP A 215 -24.65 13.51 -31.01
C ASP A 215 -23.82 13.69 -32.30
N ASN A 216 -24.03 12.81 -33.29
CA ASN A 216 -23.75 12.95 -34.73
C ASN A 216 -22.68 12.05 -35.39
N SER A 217 -23.18 11.08 -36.17
CA SER A 217 -23.19 11.01 -37.65
C SER A 217 -22.19 11.78 -38.54
N SER A 218 -21.14 12.42 -38.03
CA SER A 218 -20.14 13.14 -38.86
C SER A 218 -18.71 12.70 -38.55
N ASN A 219 -18.07 12.08 -39.54
CA ASN A 219 -16.76 11.41 -39.51
C ASN A 219 -15.53 12.35 -39.46
N HIS A 220 -15.60 13.50 -38.80
CA HIS A 220 -14.43 14.39 -38.66
C HIS A 220 -14.02 14.59 -37.20
N PRO A 221 -12.74 14.36 -36.84
CA PRO A 221 -12.24 14.60 -35.50
C PRO A 221 -11.98 16.10 -35.33
N GLU A 222 -13.02 16.86 -34.97
CA GLU A 222 -12.84 18.24 -34.52
C GLU A 222 -12.24 18.26 -33.10
N VAL A 223 -11.33 19.21 -32.86
CA VAL A 223 -10.64 19.39 -31.59
C VAL A 223 -11.65 19.85 -30.54
N ALA A 224 -11.99 18.97 -29.59
CA ALA A 224 -12.95 19.25 -28.52
C ALA A 224 -12.58 20.54 -27.75
N THR A 225 -13.46 21.55 -27.82
CA THR A 225 -13.30 22.81 -27.10
C THR A 225 -13.53 22.61 -25.59
N ARG A 226 -12.92 23.42 -24.72
CA ARG A 226 -13.03 23.27 -23.25
C ARG A 226 -14.49 23.30 -22.74
N SER A 227 -15.39 23.91 -23.50
CA SER A 227 -16.85 23.98 -23.28
C SER A 227 -17.61 22.69 -23.60
N SER A 228 -17.04 21.77 -24.40
CA SER A 228 -17.70 20.50 -24.75
C SER A 228 -17.43 19.36 -23.76
N TRP A 229 -16.52 19.58 -22.81
CA TRP A 229 -16.19 18.63 -21.75
C TRP A 229 -17.14 18.74 -20.56
N CYS A 230 -17.83 17.65 -20.24
CA CYS A 230 -18.68 17.54 -19.08
C CYS A 230 -18.23 16.40 -18.15
N GLN A 231 -18.84 16.33 -16.97
CA GLN A 231 -18.67 15.23 -16.03
C GLN A 231 -20.04 14.65 -15.70
N ILE A 232 -20.05 13.42 -15.17
CA ILE A 232 -21.28 12.84 -14.63
C ILE A 232 -21.81 13.64 -13.44
N GLY A 233 -23.13 13.63 -13.23
CA GLY A 233 -23.77 14.31 -12.11
C GLY A 233 -23.26 13.85 -10.73
N ALA A 234 -23.47 14.69 -9.71
CA ALA A 234 -23.00 14.43 -8.35
C ALA A 234 -23.61 13.14 -7.74
N GLY A 235 -24.84 12.77 -8.11
CA GLY A 235 -25.50 11.55 -7.63
C GLY A 235 -24.71 10.27 -7.96
N PRO A 236 -24.54 9.93 -9.25
CA PRO A 236 -23.71 8.81 -9.68
C PRO A 236 -22.27 8.87 -9.15
N ARG A 237 -21.67 10.06 -9.08
CA ARG A 237 -20.31 10.24 -8.53
C ARG A 237 -20.22 9.89 -7.04
N ASN A 238 -21.31 10.08 -6.30
CA ASN A 238 -21.39 9.75 -4.88
C ASN A 238 -21.65 8.26 -4.62
N VAL A 239 -21.93 7.42 -5.61
CA VAL A 239 -22.06 5.96 -5.44
C VAL A 239 -20.81 5.37 -4.78
N MET A 240 -19.64 5.91 -5.14
CA MET A 240 -18.34 5.55 -4.54
C MET A 240 -18.19 5.89 -3.05
N GLN A 241 -19.07 6.72 -2.50
CA GLN A 241 -19.07 7.08 -1.08
C GLN A 241 -19.97 6.18 -0.23
N TYR A 242 -20.88 5.43 -0.86
CA TYR A 242 -21.89 4.62 -0.17
C TYR A 242 -21.64 3.12 -0.32
N ASP A 243 -20.97 2.69 -1.39
CA ASP A 243 -20.72 1.28 -1.67
C ASP A 243 -19.22 1.00 -1.89
N GLU A 244 -18.58 0.45 -0.86
CA GLU A 244 -17.18 0.02 -0.90
C GLU A 244 -16.97 -1.11 -1.91
N THR A 245 -17.99 -1.92 -2.18
CA THR A 245 -17.94 -3.06 -3.11
C THR A 245 -17.73 -2.58 -4.54
N VAL A 246 -18.41 -1.50 -4.94
CA VAL A 246 -18.29 -0.90 -6.28
C VAL A 246 -16.91 -0.26 -6.46
N ALA A 247 -16.40 0.42 -5.42
CA ALA A 247 -15.05 0.98 -5.44
C ALA A 247 -13.99 -0.12 -5.58
N ASP A 248 -14.11 -1.20 -4.81
CA ASP A 248 -13.19 -2.34 -4.82
C ASP A 248 -13.19 -3.06 -6.17
N HIS A 249 -14.38 -3.35 -6.73
CA HIS A 249 -14.50 -3.97 -8.07
C HIS A 249 -13.93 -3.11 -9.19
N LEU A 250 -13.97 -1.78 -9.05
CA LEU A 250 -13.40 -0.86 -10.02
C LEU A 250 -11.93 -0.55 -9.74
N GLY A 251 -11.33 -1.15 -8.69
CA GLY A 251 -9.93 -0.94 -8.28
C GLY A 251 -9.65 0.48 -7.80
N LEU A 252 -10.66 1.17 -7.31
CA LEU A 252 -10.57 2.51 -6.74
C LEU A 252 -10.47 2.37 -5.22
N ALA A 253 -9.58 3.13 -4.59
CA ALA A 253 -9.52 3.16 -3.14
C ALA A 253 -10.88 3.63 -2.62
N PRO A 254 -11.51 2.94 -1.65
CA PRO A 254 -12.72 3.46 -1.04
C PRO A 254 -12.41 4.85 -0.50
N VAL A 255 -13.31 5.81 -0.75
CA VAL A 255 -13.22 7.13 -0.12
C VAL A 255 -13.44 6.88 1.35
N THR A 256 -12.34 6.65 2.08
CA THR A 256 -12.38 6.53 3.52
C THR A 256 -12.81 7.90 3.99
N LYS A 257 -14.09 8.07 4.32
CA LYS A 257 -14.49 9.15 5.21
C LYS A 257 -13.71 8.87 6.48
N MET A 258 -12.55 9.49 6.64
CA MET A 258 -11.79 9.47 7.89
C MET A 258 -12.78 9.93 8.96
N LYS A 259 -13.32 8.97 9.72
CA LYS A 259 -14.18 9.28 10.85
C LYS A 259 -13.27 9.68 12.01
N GLY A 260 -12.50 10.72 11.82
CA GLY A 260 -11.66 11.31 12.86
C GLY A 260 -12.52 11.87 13.99
N GLY A 261 -11.99 11.85 15.20
CA GLY A 261 -12.68 12.34 16.39
C GLY A 261 -13.61 11.31 17.03
N LYS A 262 -13.31 10.01 16.87
CA LYS A 262 -14.06 8.94 17.52
C LYS A 262 -13.44 8.55 18.85
N CYS A 263 -14.28 8.42 19.86
CA CYS A 263 -13.93 7.78 21.13
C CYS A 263 -14.30 6.29 21.04
N VAL A 264 -13.40 5.41 21.50
CA VAL A 264 -13.58 3.95 21.52
C VAL A 264 -13.58 3.47 22.97
N GLY A 265 -14.45 2.50 23.30
CA GLY A 265 -14.58 1.90 24.63
C GLY A 265 -15.96 2.07 25.24
N LYS A 266 -16.19 1.47 26.43
CA LYS A 266 -17.42 1.71 27.21
C LYS A 266 -17.45 3.17 27.66
N LEU A 267 -18.27 3.97 26.99
CA LEU A 267 -18.56 5.35 27.40
C LEU A 267 -19.07 5.32 28.84
N SER A 268 -18.23 5.73 29.78
CA SER A 268 -18.56 5.76 31.22
C SER A 268 -19.00 7.15 31.65
N ALA A 269 -19.33 7.33 32.94
CA ALA A 269 -19.98 8.52 33.48
C ALA A 269 -19.46 9.85 32.90
N LYS A 270 -20.41 10.70 32.53
CA LYS A 270 -20.19 12.05 32.03
C LYS A 270 -19.52 12.92 33.10
N VAL A 271 -18.39 13.54 32.78
CA VAL A 271 -17.66 14.43 33.69
C VAL A 271 -17.66 15.88 33.19
N PRO A 272 -17.72 16.87 34.10
CA PRO A 272 -17.59 18.27 33.74
C PRO A 272 -16.17 18.58 33.24
N PRO A 273 -15.99 19.64 32.41
CA PRO A 273 -14.73 19.93 31.75
C PRO A 273 -13.58 20.04 32.74
N ARG A 274 -13.80 20.64 33.92
CA ARG A 274 -12.81 20.83 34.99
C ARG A 274 -12.16 19.53 35.50
N GLN A 275 -12.81 18.38 35.29
CA GLN A 275 -12.30 17.06 35.69
C GLN A 275 -11.60 16.33 34.53
N THR A 276 -11.49 16.97 33.36
CA THR A 276 -10.80 16.39 32.19
C THR A 276 -9.34 16.83 32.13
N SER A 277 -8.46 15.93 31.72
CA SER A 277 -7.04 16.21 31.44
C SER A 277 -6.86 17.30 30.37
N THR A 278 -7.79 17.40 29.41
CA THR A 278 -7.78 18.44 28.38
C THR A 278 -7.95 19.84 28.97
N SER A 279 -8.83 20.01 29.97
CA SER A 279 -9.05 21.32 30.60
C SER A 279 -7.87 21.80 31.43
N SER A 280 -7.11 20.89 32.04
CA SER A 280 -5.96 21.24 32.87
C SER A 280 -4.76 21.68 32.01
N GLN A 281 -4.62 21.11 30.81
CA GLN A 281 -3.55 21.48 29.89
C GLN A 281 -3.93 22.61 28.92
N LEU A 282 -5.21 22.75 28.60
CA LEU A 282 -5.73 23.78 27.72
C LEU A 282 -6.88 24.56 28.37
N PRO A 283 -6.59 25.39 29.39
CA PRO A 283 -7.62 26.14 30.12
C PRO A 283 -8.39 27.14 29.24
N ARG A 284 -7.84 27.50 28.06
CA ARG A 284 -8.45 28.44 27.10
C ARG A 284 -9.20 27.77 25.94
N VAL A 285 -9.17 26.44 25.83
CA VAL A 285 -9.81 25.69 24.73
C VAL A 285 -11.28 25.29 24.95
N PRO A 286 -11.89 25.34 26.16
CA PRO A 286 -13.34 25.18 26.22
C PRO A 286 -13.97 26.35 25.48
N ASN A 287 -14.59 26.06 24.32
CA ASN A 287 -15.47 26.99 23.64
C ASN A 287 -16.45 27.53 24.70
N PRO A 288 -16.61 28.85 24.89
CA PRO A 288 -17.45 29.41 25.97
C PRO A 288 -18.89 28.87 25.94
N SER A 289 -19.37 28.46 24.76
CA SER A 289 -20.66 27.76 24.57
C SER A 289 -20.72 26.31 25.12
N ARG A 290 -19.59 25.70 25.46
CA ARG A 290 -19.45 24.32 25.99
C ARG A 290 -18.94 24.27 27.43
N GLN A 291 -18.93 25.40 28.14
CA GLN A 291 -18.46 25.47 29.53
C GLN A 291 -19.29 24.60 30.49
N PHE A 292 -20.55 24.32 30.14
CA PHE A 292 -21.47 23.44 30.85
C PHE A 292 -21.63 22.06 30.20
N ALA A 293 -20.89 21.77 29.12
CA ALA A 293 -21.00 20.50 28.41
C ALA A 293 -20.36 19.38 29.23
N MET A 294 -21.05 18.24 29.31
CA MET A 294 -20.57 17.04 29.97
C MET A 294 -19.84 16.13 28.99
N PHE A 295 -18.63 15.67 29.34
CA PHE A 295 -17.75 14.88 28.47
C PHE A 295 -17.74 13.41 28.86
N TRP A 296 -17.74 12.51 27.88
CA TRP A 296 -17.62 11.07 28.10
C TRP A 296 -16.17 10.67 28.39
N LYS A 297 -15.98 9.72 29.30
CA LYS A 297 -14.70 9.01 29.42
C LYS A 297 -14.60 7.93 28.35
N ALA A 298 -13.45 7.84 27.70
CA ALA A 298 -13.15 6.89 26.63
C ALA A 298 -11.85 6.14 26.94
N GLU A 299 -11.72 4.91 26.43
CA GLU A 299 -10.53 4.06 26.62
C GLU A 299 -9.48 4.31 25.53
N ALA A 300 -9.90 4.78 24.36
CA ALA A 300 -9.02 5.21 23.29
C ALA A 300 -9.68 6.32 22.45
N VAL A 301 -8.85 7.11 21.78
CA VAL A 301 -9.31 8.13 20.82
C VAL A 301 -8.68 7.84 19.47
N VAL A 302 -9.46 7.99 18.41
CA VAL A 302 -8.99 7.92 17.02
C VAL A 302 -8.94 9.35 16.46
N PRO A 303 -7.75 10.00 16.46
CA PRO A 303 -7.52 11.27 15.78
C PRO A 303 -7.85 11.27 14.28
N LEU A 304 -7.75 12.46 13.68
CA LEU A 304 -8.13 12.71 12.28
C LEU A 304 -7.27 11.97 11.27
N ASP A 305 -6.06 11.56 11.65
CA ASP A 305 -5.14 10.71 10.89
C ASP A 305 -5.54 9.23 10.87
N GLY A 306 -6.47 8.82 11.75
CA GLY A 306 -7.01 7.46 11.81
C GLY A 306 -6.26 6.52 12.75
N ASP A 307 -5.20 6.99 13.42
CA ASP A 307 -4.44 6.18 14.37
C ASP A 307 -5.24 5.96 15.66
N LYS A 308 -5.17 4.76 16.23
CA LYS A 308 -5.79 4.47 17.54
C LYS A 308 -4.81 4.84 18.65
N CYS A 309 -5.14 5.84 19.45
CA CYS A 309 -4.33 6.26 20.58
C CYS A 309 -4.91 5.72 21.89
N GLU A 310 -4.12 4.90 22.59
CA GLU A 310 -4.48 4.28 23.88
C GLU A 310 -4.01 5.13 25.07
N LEU A 311 -4.62 4.89 26.24
CA LEU A 311 -4.20 5.54 27.49
C LEU A 311 -2.70 5.36 27.71
N GLY A 312 -2.00 6.47 27.95
CA GLY A 312 -0.56 6.51 28.17
C GLY A 312 0.29 6.86 26.95
N GLN A 313 -0.29 6.89 25.74
CA GLN A 313 0.45 7.28 24.53
C GLN A 313 0.50 8.81 24.36
N HIS A 314 1.47 9.30 23.60
CA HIS A 314 1.60 10.73 23.30
C HIS A 314 0.99 11.05 21.94
N VAL A 315 0.28 12.16 21.85
CA VAL A 315 -0.42 12.64 20.64
C VAL A 315 -0.07 14.10 20.37
N LEU A 316 0.09 14.44 19.09
CA LEU A 316 0.24 15.81 18.64
C LEU A 316 -1.14 16.43 18.41
N VAL A 317 -1.46 17.52 19.11
CA VAL A 317 -2.76 18.19 19.04
C VAL A 317 -2.61 19.56 18.41
N GLN A 318 -3.45 19.85 17.42
CA GLN A 318 -3.56 21.16 16.80
C GLN A 318 -5.03 21.60 16.79
N SER A 319 -5.33 22.73 17.43
CA SER A 319 -6.69 23.28 17.44
C SER A 319 -6.90 24.24 16.27
N ALA A 320 -8.11 24.23 15.70
CA ALA A 320 -8.56 25.25 14.75
C ALA A 320 -8.77 26.59 15.49
N GLY A 321 -7.67 27.29 15.78
CA GLY A 321 -7.69 28.56 16.50
C GLY A 321 -6.41 28.89 17.29
N THR A 322 -5.45 27.97 17.41
CA THR A 322 -4.15 28.21 18.07
C THR A 322 -2.99 28.09 17.08
N ALA A 323 -1.98 28.95 17.20
CA ALA A 323 -0.91 29.12 16.21
C ALA A 323 0.18 28.02 16.21
N ALA A 324 0.21 27.09 17.17
CA ALA A 324 1.22 26.02 17.20
C ALA A 324 0.66 24.67 17.71
N PRO A 325 1.04 23.54 17.10
CA PRO A 325 0.74 22.20 17.61
C PRO A 325 1.52 21.93 18.90
N PHE A 326 0.97 21.11 19.80
CA PHE A 326 1.64 20.68 21.04
C PHE A 326 1.48 19.17 21.26
N VAL A 327 2.42 18.56 21.98
CA VAL A 327 2.37 17.14 22.35
C VAL A 327 1.69 17.00 23.70
N THR A 328 0.74 16.07 23.83
CA THR A 328 0.12 15.71 25.11
C THR A 328 0.03 14.19 25.25
N LYS A 329 -0.23 13.71 26.48
CA LYS A 329 -0.38 12.29 26.79
C LYS A 329 -1.86 11.96 26.94
N VAL A 330 -2.33 10.91 26.28
CA VAL A 330 -3.69 10.37 26.44
C VAL A 330 -3.83 9.84 27.87
N ARG A 331 -4.79 10.39 28.63
CA ARG A 331 -5.03 10.09 30.05
C ARG A 331 -6.51 9.94 30.33
#